data_AF-A0A2K3JQC6-F1
#
_entry.id   AF-A0A2K3JQC6-F1
#
_cell.length_a   1.000
_cell.length_b   1.000
_cell.length_c   1.000
_cell.angle_alpha   90.00
_cell.angle_beta   90.00
_cell.angle_gamma   90.00
#
_symmetry.space_group_name_H-M   'P 1'
#
loop_
_entity.id
_entity.type
_entity.pdbx_description
1 polymer ?
#
loop_
_entity_poly.entity_id
_entity_poly.type
_entity_poly.pdbx_seq_one_letter_code
_entity_poly.pdbx_strand_id
1 'polypeptide(L)'
;MDQLMSLSVGFRRNSPLPAPPSVASVLRSKAIEFLEKWNVSFGVHYRQLRLGYDYLKNTLRLQFPNIQANVERIQQERRERERRSKEILLNKYESLKEKLSSIKGEILSTMGEIDGCLDILHSKQEHESDDILDDEELDDFRSLELQQLRREALNEGEKVYESSDNKVV
;
A
#
# COMPACT_ATOMS: atom_id res chain seq x y z
N MET A 1 26.12 -15.83 -41.09
CA MET A 1 24.67 -15.55 -40.97
C MET A 1 23.84 -16.16 -42.08
N ASP A 2 24.20 -15.98 -43.35
CA ASP A 2 23.40 -16.46 -44.49
C ASP A 2 23.06 -17.96 -44.45
N GLN A 3 24.06 -18.82 -44.19
CA GLN A 3 23.86 -20.27 -44.06
C GLN A 3 22.86 -20.62 -42.96
N LEU A 4 23.00 -19.99 -41.78
CA LEU A 4 22.08 -20.21 -40.65
C LEU A 4 20.65 -19.84 -41.04
N MET A 5 20.45 -18.66 -41.62
CA MET A 5 19.13 -18.20 -42.06
C MET A 5 18.54 -19.11 -43.14
N SER A 6 19.37 -19.60 -44.06
CA SER A 6 18.93 -20.50 -45.13
C SER A 6 18.45 -21.84 -44.57
N LEU A 7 19.19 -22.42 -43.62
CA LEU A 7 18.86 -23.72 -43.05
C LEU A 7 17.75 -23.68 -42.00
N SER A 8 17.51 -22.52 -41.37
CA SER A 8 16.49 -22.37 -40.32
C SER A 8 15.17 -21.83 -40.84
N VAL A 9 15.20 -20.79 -41.69
CA VAL A 9 14.01 -20.13 -42.23
C VAL A 9 13.63 -20.70 -43.60
N GLY A 10 14.63 -21.17 -44.38
CA GLY A 10 14.44 -21.61 -45.77
C GLY A 10 13.87 -20.50 -46.63
N PHE A 11 14.47 -19.31 -46.54
CA PHE A 11 14.01 -18.11 -47.24
C PHE A 11 14.37 -18.11 -48.74
N ARG A 12 15.25 -19.04 -49.17
CA ARG A 12 15.72 -19.16 -50.55
C ARG A 12 14.77 -20.06 -51.36
N ARG A 13 14.30 -19.56 -52.51
CA ARG A 13 13.38 -20.31 -53.40
C ARG A 13 14.02 -21.57 -53.99
N ASN A 14 15.34 -21.56 -54.18
CA ASN A 14 16.11 -22.69 -54.71
C ASN A 14 16.59 -23.66 -53.61
N SER A 15 16.37 -23.34 -52.33
CA SER A 15 16.76 -24.18 -51.20
C SER A 15 15.69 -24.04 -50.10
N PRO A 16 14.49 -24.59 -50.33
CA PRO A 16 13.46 -24.65 -49.30
C PRO A 16 13.91 -25.58 -48.17
N LEU A 17 13.27 -25.45 -47.01
CA LEU A 17 13.48 -26.39 -45.91
C LEU A 17 13.14 -27.81 -46.37
N PRO A 18 13.94 -28.83 -45.97
CA PRO A 18 13.70 -30.21 -46.37
C PRO A 18 12.38 -30.74 -45.80
N ALA A 19 11.84 -31.80 -46.42
CA ALA A 19 10.69 -32.53 -45.89
C ALA A 19 11.00 -33.15 -44.52
N PRO A 20 10.00 -33.37 -43.64
CA PRO A 20 8.56 -33.17 -43.84
C PRO A 20 8.08 -31.72 -43.63
N PRO A 21 7.06 -31.26 -44.40
CA PRO A 21 6.64 -29.86 -44.42
C PRO A 21 6.03 -29.37 -43.09
N SER A 22 5.42 -30.27 -42.32
CA SER A 22 4.90 -29.97 -40.98
C SER A 22 6.01 -29.52 -40.03
N VAL A 23 7.11 -30.26 -39.99
CA VAL A 23 8.29 -29.94 -39.17
C VAL A 23 9.00 -28.70 -39.69
N ALA A 24 9.12 -28.55 -41.02
CA ALA A 24 9.69 -27.35 -41.64
C ALA A 24 8.91 -26.07 -41.28
N SER A 25 7.58 -26.13 -41.24
CA SER A 25 6.74 -24.99 -40.84
C SER A 25 6.98 -24.60 -39.37
N VAL A 26 7.06 -25.59 -38.48
CA VAL A 26 7.36 -25.36 -37.05
C VAL A 26 8.76 -24.78 -36.88
N LEU A 27 9.75 -25.35 -37.56
CA LEU A 27 11.13 -24.86 -37.54
C LEU A 27 11.21 -23.41 -38.00
N ARG A 28 10.58 -23.08 -39.14
CA ARG A 28 10.53 -21.71 -39.67
C ARG A 28 9.91 -20.75 -38.67
N SER A 29 8.77 -21.12 -38.09
CA SER A 29 8.06 -20.28 -37.12
C SER A 29 8.93 -19.99 -35.89
N LYS A 30 9.60 -21.02 -35.35
CA LYS A 30 10.51 -20.88 -34.21
C LYS A 30 11.78 -20.12 -34.55
N ALA A 31 12.34 -20.33 -35.74
CA ALA A 31 13.52 -19.61 -36.21
C ALA A 31 13.25 -18.10 -36.29
N ILE A 32 12.10 -17.70 -36.87
CA ILE A 32 11.66 -16.30 -36.94
C ILE A 32 11.49 -15.70 -35.54
N GLU A 33 10.84 -16.43 -34.63
CA GLU A 33 10.66 -16.02 -33.22
C GLU A 33 12.02 -15.77 -32.53
N PHE A 34 12.97 -16.70 -32.64
CA PHE A 34 14.29 -16.58 -32.03
C PHE A 34 15.16 -15.51 -32.67
N LEU A 35 15.08 -15.34 -34.00
CA LEU A 35 15.79 -14.29 -34.70
C LEU A 35 15.37 -12.91 -34.24
N GLU A 36 14.08 -12.70 -33.98
CA GLU A 36 13.61 -11.45 -33.40
C GLU A 36 14.12 -11.26 -31.97
N LYS A 37 14.04 -12.30 -31.12
CA LYS A 37 14.59 -12.24 -29.75
C LYS A 37 16.08 -11.92 -29.75
N TRP A 38 16.85 -12.56 -30.61
CA TRP A 38 18.28 -12.32 -30.72
C TRP A 38 18.58 -10.93 -31.28
N ASN A 39 17.81 -10.44 -32.25
CA ASN A 39 17.99 -9.09 -32.76
C ASN A 39 17.70 -8.04 -31.66
N VAL A 40 16.68 -8.25 -30.84
CA VAL A 40 16.39 -7.39 -29.68
C VAL A 40 17.53 -7.42 -28.66
N SER A 41 18.00 -8.61 -28.26
CA SER A 41 19.03 -8.74 -27.22
C SER A 41 20.44 -8.37 -27.69
N PHE A 42 20.77 -8.67 -28.94
CA PHE A 42 22.16 -8.68 -29.44
C PHE A 42 22.35 -7.88 -30.75
N GLY A 43 21.29 -7.39 -31.40
CA GLY A 43 21.37 -6.71 -32.70
C GLY A 43 22.21 -5.44 -32.69
N VAL A 44 22.36 -4.79 -31.53
CA VAL A 44 23.25 -3.63 -31.34
C VAL A 44 24.72 -4.02 -31.52
N HIS A 45 25.12 -5.19 -30.99
CA HIS A 45 26.50 -5.65 -30.99
C HIS A 45 26.85 -6.46 -32.25
N TYR A 46 25.88 -7.15 -32.83
CA TYR A 46 26.10 -8.03 -33.99
C TYR A 46 25.41 -7.47 -35.24
N ARG A 47 26.13 -6.62 -35.99
CA ARG A 47 25.62 -6.00 -37.22
C ARG A 47 25.07 -7.01 -38.23
N GLN A 48 25.73 -8.16 -38.39
CA GLN A 48 25.28 -9.21 -39.32
C GLN A 48 23.91 -9.78 -38.96
N LEU A 49 23.61 -9.90 -37.66
CA LEU A 49 22.33 -10.36 -37.16
C LEU A 49 21.22 -9.34 -37.48
N ARG A 50 21.48 -8.06 -37.20
CA ARG A 50 20.57 -6.96 -37.52
C ARG A 50 20.26 -6.87 -39.01
N LEU A 51 21.30 -6.90 -39.86
CA LEU A 51 21.12 -6.89 -41.31
C LEU A 51 20.34 -8.11 -41.82
N GLY A 52 20.59 -9.29 -41.24
CA GLY A 52 19.83 -10.50 -41.57
C GLY A 52 18.36 -10.38 -41.18
N TYR A 53 18.08 -9.91 -39.97
CA TYR A 53 16.72 -9.64 -39.50
C TYR A 53 16.00 -8.62 -40.38
N ASP A 54 16.64 -7.48 -40.67
CA ASP A 54 16.06 -6.42 -41.50
C ASP A 54 15.79 -6.89 -42.92
N TYR A 55 16.68 -7.70 -43.50
CA TYR A 55 16.47 -8.30 -44.82
C TYR A 55 15.25 -9.24 -44.83
N LEU A 56 15.17 -10.16 -43.86
CA LEU A 56 14.02 -11.07 -43.76
C LEU A 56 12.70 -10.32 -43.53
N LYS A 57 12.70 -9.30 -42.68
CA LYS A 57 11.51 -8.54 -42.29
C LYS A 57 11.07 -7.53 -43.34
N ASN A 58 11.98 -6.70 -43.84
CA ASN A 58 11.63 -5.56 -44.69
C ASN A 58 11.73 -5.89 -46.18
N THR A 59 12.71 -6.71 -46.59
CA THR A 59 12.91 -7.07 -48.00
C THR A 59 12.04 -8.26 -48.40
N LEU A 60 12.13 -9.35 -47.63
CA LEU A 60 11.36 -10.57 -47.90
C LEU A 60 9.96 -10.57 -47.27
N ARG A 61 9.63 -9.55 -46.46
CA ARG A 61 8.30 -9.34 -45.87
C ARG A 61 7.78 -10.57 -45.11
N LEU A 62 8.67 -11.31 -44.47
CA LEU A 62 8.28 -12.41 -43.59
C LEU A 62 7.54 -11.85 -42.37
N GLN A 63 6.52 -12.58 -41.91
CA GLN A 63 5.73 -12.20 -40.76
C GLN A 63 6.51 -12.51 -39.48
N PHE A 64 6.91 -11.47 -38.75
CA PHE A 64 7.55 -11.58 -37.44
C PHE A 64 6.51 -11.35 -36.32
N PRO A 65 6.65 -12.02 -35.16
CA PRO A 65 5.73 -11.88 -34.04
C PRO A 65 5.73 -10.47 -33.39
N ASN A 66 6.66 -9.60 -33.78
CA ASN A 66 6.80 -8.24 -33.28
C ASN A 66 6.89 -8.18 -31.75
N ILE A 67 7.78 -9.02 -31.21
CA ILE A 67 7.98 -9.22 -29.76
C ILE A 67 8.25 -7.89 -29.07
N GLN A 68 9.01 -7.00 -29.71
CA GLN A 68 9.36 -5.68 -29.16
C GLN A 68 8.12 -4.81 -28.94
N ALA A 69 7.24 -4.67 -29.94
CA ALA A 69 6.03 -3.87 -29.82
C ALA A 69 5.08 -4.44 -28.74
N ASN A 70 5.00 -5.76 -28.61
CA ASN A 70 4.18 -6.39 -27.58
C ASN A 70 4.75 -6.16 -26.16
N VAL A 71 6.08 -6.25 -25.99
CA VAL A 71 6.74 -5.94 -24.73
C VAL A 71 6.52 -4.48 -24.34
N GLU A 72 6.71 -3.55 -25.27
CA GLU A 72 6.48 -2.11 -25.04
C GLU A 72 5.03 -1.81 -24.64
N ARG A 73 4.06 -2.42 -25.34
CA ARG A 73 2.63 -2.29 -25.03
C ARG A 73 2.31 -2.79 -23.62
N ILE A 74 2.80 -3.99 -23.27
CA ILE A 74 2.57 -4.58 -21.92
C ILE A 74 3.22 -3.72 -20.83
N GLN A 75 4.42 -3.18 -21.09
CA GLN A 75 5.09 -2.31 -20.13
C GLN A 75 4.38 -0.96 -19.96
N GLN A 76 3.88 -0.37 -21.05
CA GLN A 76 3.07 0.86 -20.98
C GLN A 76 1.82 0.64 -20.15
N GLU A 77 1.09 -0.45 -20.39
CA GLU A 77 -0.12 -0.79 -19.65
C GLU A 77 0.15 -1.00 -18.15
N ARG A 78 1.26 -1.67 -17.80
CA ARG A 78 1.70 -1.80 -16.40
C ARG A 78 2.02 -0.45 -15.75
N ARG A 79 2.79 0.40 -16.43
CA ARG A 79 3.14 1.74 -15.94
C ARG A 79 1.90 2.60 -15.71
N GLU A 80 0.91 2.50 -16.60
CA GLU A 80 -0.34 3.24 -16.46
C GLU A 80 -1.16 2.75 -15.25
N ARG A 81 -1.26 1.43 -15.04
CA ARG A 81 -1.92 0.86 -13.86
C ARG A 81 -1.22 1.27 -12.56
N GLU A 82 0.11 1.22 -12.54
CA GLU A 82 0.90 1.66 -11.40
C GLU A 82 0.70 3.15 -11.11
N ARG A 83 0.65 4.00 -12.15
CA ARG A 83 0.38 5.44 -12.01
C ARG A 83 -1.02 5.68 -11.42
N ARG A 84 -2.05 5.04 -11.97
CA ARG A 84 -3.43 5.15 -11.47
C ARG A 84 -3.56 4.67 -10.02
N SER A 85 -2.91 3.55 -9.68
CA SER A 85 -2.91 3.03 -8.30
C SER A 85 -2.27 4.02 -7.31
N LYS A 86 -1.12 4.60 -7.67
CA LYS A 86 -0.45 5.63 -6.86
C LYS A 86 -1.31 6.88 -6.70
N GLU A 87 -1.96 7.33 -7.77
CA GLU A 87 -2.86 8.49 -7.75
C GLU A 87 -4.06 8.26 -6.83
N ILE A 88 -4.70 7.09 -6.91
CA ILE A 88 -5.79 6.71 -6.00
C ILE A 88 -5.31 6.69 -4.53
N LEU A 89 -4.13 6.16 -4.27
CA LEU A 89 -3.59 6.08 -2.92
C LEU A 89 -3.28 7.47 -2.34
N LEU A 90 -2.72 8.37 -3.15
CA LEU A 90 -2.48 9.76 -2.75
C LEU A 90 -3.78 10.49 -2.43
N ASN A 91 -4.79 10.39 -3.32
CA ASN A 91 -6.09 11.04 -3.08
C ASN A 91 -6.75 10.52 -1.79
N LYS A 92 -6.67 9.21 -1.52
CA LYS A 92 -7.17 8.61 -0.27
C LYS A 92 -6.43 9.15 0.95
N TYR A 93 -5.12 9.31 0.86
CA TYR A 93 -4.31 9.87 1.94
C TYR A 93 -4.69 11.33 2.23
N GLU A 94 -4.84 12.16 1.20
CA GLU A 94 -5.24 13.56 1.34
C GLU A 94 -6.63 13.69 1.96
N SER A 95 -7.60 12.92 1.46
CA SER A 95 -8.95 12.88 2.04
C SER A 95 -8.96 12.46 3.51
N LEU A 96 -8.09 11.53 3.90
CA LEU A 96 -7.97 11.11 5.29
C LEU A 96 -7.36 12.21 6.18
N LYS A 97 -6.34 12.91 5.66
CA LYS A 97 -5.67 14.02 6.35
C LYS A 97 -6.65 15.17 6.63
N GLU A 98 -7.50 15.52 5.66
CA GLU A 98 -8.54 16.54 5.83
C GLU A 98 -9.56 16.13 6.89
N LYS A 99 -10.08 14.89 6.81
CA LYS A 99 -11.04 14.36 7.79
C LYS A 99 -10.48 14.36 9.21
N LEU A 100 -9.22 13.93 9.38
CA LEU A 100 -8.56 13.92 10.68
C LEU A 100 -8.40 15.34 11.25
N SER A 101 -8.13 16.32 10.38
CA SER A 101 -8.06 17.73 10.78
C SER A 101 -9.42 18.27 11.22
N SER A 102 -10.50 17.90 10.53
CA SER A 102 -11.89 18.23 10.94
C SER A 102 -12.22 17.64 12.30
N ILE A 103 -12.01 16.34 12.48
CA ILE A 103 -12.29 15.63 13.74
C ILE A 103 -11.50 16.25 14.90
N LYS A 104 -10.23 16.60 14.68
CA LYS A 104 -9.43 17.30 15.68
C LYS A 104 -10.03 18.65 16.06
N GLY A 105 -10.51 19.42 15.08
CA GLY A 105 -11.20 20.69 15.32
C GLY A 105 -12.48 20.51 16.13
N GLU A 106 -13.28 19.51 15.78
CA GLU A 106 -14.51 19.15 16.51
C GLU A 106 -14.22 18.79 17.97
N ILE A 107 -13.21 17.94 18.24
CA ILE A 107 -12.80 17.57 19.59
C ILE A 107 -12.35 18.80 20.40
N LEU A 108 -11.59 19.71 19.79
CA LEU A 108 -11.15 20.93 20.48
C LEU A 108 -12.33 21.88 20.77
N SER A 109 -13.32 21.96 19.88
CA SER A 109 -14.55 22.71 20.11
C SER A 109 -15.33 22.14 21.30
N THR A 110 -15.55 20.83 21.32
CA THR A 110 -16.29 20.20 22.42
C THR A 110 -15.56 20.30 23.75
N MET A 111 -14.22 20.22 23.76
CA MET A 111 -13.43 20.50 24.96
C MET A 111 -13.62 21.94 25.45
N GLY A 112 -13.55 22.92 24.55
CA GLY A 112 -13.78 24.33 24.91
C GLY A 112 -15.21 24.60 25.41
N GLU A 113 -16.21 23.92 24.86
CA GLU A 113 -17.58 23.97 25.36
C GLU A 113 -17.70 23.39 26.77
N ILE A 114 -17.01 22.28 27.06
CA ILE A 114 -16.97 21.67 28.40
C ILE A 114 -16.27 22.61 29.39
N ASP A 115 -15.12 23.17 29.02
CA ASP A 115 -14.38 24.12 29.86
C ASP A 115 -15.25 25.35 30.17
N GLY A 116 -15.93 25.90 29.17
CA GLY A 116 -16.86 27.01 29.37
C GLY A 116 -18.05 26.64 30.29
N CYS A 117 -18.59 25.42 30.18
CA CYS A 117 -19.62 24.94 31.10
C CYS A 117 -19.09 24.84 32.54
N LEU A 118 -17.87 24.34 32.71
CA LEU A 118 -17.22 24.20 34.02
C LEU A 118 -16.92 25.58 34.64
N ASP A 119 -16.47 26.56 33.86
CA ASP A 119 -16.23 27.93 34.32
C ASP A 119 -17.53 28.61 34.80
N ILE A 120 -18.65 28.38 34.11
CA ILE A 120 -19.96 28.87 34.53
C ILE A 120 -20.37 28.23 35.88
N LEU A 121 -20.15 26.93 36.03
CA LEU A 121 -20.42 26.23 37.30
C LEU A 121 -19.54 26.78 38.44
N HIS A 122 -18.26 27.04 38.18
CA HIS A 122 -17.33 27.59 39.15
C HIS A 122 -17.68 29.04 39.54
N SER A 123 -17.97 29.90 38.56
CA SER A 123 -18.34 31.30 38.80
C SER A 123 -19.69 31.45 39.52
N LYS A 124 -20.62 30.51 39.34
CA LYS A 124 -21.87 30.47 40.12
C LYS A 124 -21.64 30.07 41.57
N GLN A 125 -20.62 29.26 41.85
CA GLN A 125 -20.25 28.87 43.22
C GLN A 125 -19.60 30.02 44.00
N GLU A 126 -18.80 30.88 43.35
CA GLU A 126 -18.23 32.09 43.99
C GLU A 126 -19.30 33.18 44.24
N HIS A 127 -20.36 33.24 43.43
CA HIS A 127 -21.43 34.24 43.59
C HIS A 127 -22.48 33.89 44.66
N GLU A 128 -22.50 32.64 45.16
CA GLU A 128 -23.38 32.22 46.27
C GLU A 128 -22.66 32.14 47.63
N SER A 129 -21.34 32.36 47.67
CA SER A 129 -20.55 32.26 48.91
C SER A 129 -20.37 33.55 49.71
N ASP A 130 -20.98 34.68 49.30
CA ASP A 130 -20.70 35.98 49.94
C ASP A 130 -21.93 36.73 50.49
N ASP A 131 -23.13 36.12 50.57
CA ASP A 131 -24.32 36.85 51.05
C ASP A 131 -25.35 36.05 51.88
N ILE A 132 -24.94 34.97 52.55
CA ILE A 132 -25.72 34.42 53.67
C ILE A 132 -24.80 34.26 54.88
N LEU A 133 -24.65 35.36 55.60
CA LEU A 133 -24.27 35.32 57.01
C LEU A 133 -25.37 34.66 57.83
N ASP A 134 -24.92 33.96 58.88
CA ASP A 134 -25.63 33.46 60.05
C ASP A 134 -26.42 32.13 59.93
N ASP A 135 -25.77 31.11 60.50
CA ASP A 135 -26.37 30.20 61.49
C ASP A 135 -27.44 29.23 60.98
N GLU A 136 -27.09 28.30 60.08
CA GLU A 136 -27.58 26.92 60.20
C GLU A 136 -26.50 25.91 59.82
N GLU A 137 -26.34 24.95 60.73
CA GLU A 137 -25.57 23.72 60.70
C GLU A 137 -25.70 23.00 59.34
N LEU A 138 -24.86 23.36 58.36
CA LEU A 138 -24.75 22.59 57.12
C LEU A 138 -24.06 21.28 57.44
N ASP A 139 -24.88 20.26 57.65
CA ASP A 139 -24.54 18.85 57.73
C ASP A 139 -23.72 18.47 56.48
N ASP A 140 -22.40 18.50 56.63
CA ASP A 140 -21.43 18.05 55.63
C ASP A 140 -21.67 16.55 55.44
N PHE A 141 -22.39 16.22 54.36
CA PHE A 141 -22.64 14.89 53.83
C PHE A 141 -21.32 14.15 53.57
N ARG A 142 -20.69 13.71 54.65
CA ARG A 142 -19.56 12.80 54.69
C ARG A 142 -19.89 11.79 55.76
N SER A 143 -20.72 10.80 55.41
CA SER A 143 -21.07 9.74 56.36
C SER A 143 -19.80 9.20 56.99
N LEU A 144 -19.70 9.40 58.31
CA LEU A 144 -18.55 8.97 59.11
C LEU A 144 -18.32 7.47 58.92
N GLU A 145 -19.39 6.71 58.68
CA GLU A 145 -19.33 5.28 58.39
C GLU A 145 -18.58 4.97 57.10
N LEU A 146 -18.76 5.73 56.01
CA LEU A 146 -18.04 5.49 54.75
C LEU A 146 -16.54 5.85 54.89
N GLN A 147 -16.23 6.89 55.67
CA GLN A 147 -14.83 7.22 55.96
C GLN A 147 -14.15 6.17 56.85
N GLN A 148 -14.90 5.60 57.80
CA GLN A 148 -14.44 4.49 58.64
C GLN A 148 -14.21 3.24 57.79
N LEU A 149 -15.16 2.86 56.95
CA LEU A 149 -15.06 1.72 56.04
C LEU A 149 -13.84 1.85 55.12
N ARG A 150 -13.59 3.05 54.57
CA ARG A 150 -12.41 3.30 53.73
C ARG A 150 -11.10 3.17 54.50
N ARG A 151 -11.04 3.65 55.75
CA ARG A 151 -9.86 3.49 56.61
C ARG A 151 -9.62 2.03 57.00
N GLU A 152 -10.67 1.29 57.31
CA GLU A 152 -10.57 -0.13 57.65
C GLU A 152 -10.09 -0.96 56.46
N ALA A 153 -10.63 -0.72 55.26
CA ALA A 153 -10.20 -1.41 54.03
C ALA A 153 -8.72 -1.16 53.69
N LEU A 154 -8.22 0.06 53.89
CA LEU A 154 -6.80 0.39 53.69
C LEU A 154 -5.90 -0.33 54.71
N ASN A 155 -6.31 -0.38 55.97
CA ASN A 155 -5.57 -1.08 57.03
C ASN A 155 -5.59 -2.61 56.84
N GLU A 156 -6.63 -3.20 56.25
CA GLU A 156 -6.64 -4.63 55.92
C GLU A 156 -5.77 -4.97 54.71
N GLY A 157 -5.75 -4.11 53.69
CA GLY A 157 -4.85 -4.27 52.54
C GLY A 157 -3.37 -4.26 52.92
N GLU A 158 -3.00 -3.48 53.93
CA GLU A 158 -1.62 -3.38 54.44
C GLU A 158 -1.19 -4.61 55.28
N LYS A 159 -2.14 -5.47 55.70
CA LYS A 159 -1.86 -6.72 56.43
C LYS A 159 -1.59 -7.93 55.54
N VAL A 160 -1.74 -7.80 54.22
CA VAL A 160 -1.44 -8.88 53.27
C VAL A 160 0.06 -8.88 52.98
N TYR A 161 0.82 -9.59 53.81
CA TYR A 161 2.22 -9.86 53.54
C TYR A 161 2.36 -11.03 52.54
N GLU A 162 3.22 -10.89 51.53
CA GLU A 162 3.62 -12.01 50.67
C GLU A 162 4.27 -13.11 51.51
N SER A 163 3.48 -14.11 51.90
CA SER A 163 3.99 -15.37 52.45
C SER A 163 4.28 -16.35 51.31
N SER A 164 5.16 -17.31 51.55
CA SER A 164 5.54 -18.36 50.59
C SER A 164 4.36 -19.17 50.06
N ASP A 165 3.20 -19.12 50.72
CA ASP A 165 1.95 -19.77 50.32
C ASP A 165 1.18 -19.01 49.20
N ASN A 166 1.53 -17.75 48.90
CA ASN A 166 0.84 -16.93 47.89
C ASN A 166 1.60 -16.85 46.54
N LYS A 167 2.61 -17.68 46.31
CA LYS A 167 3.20 -17.81 44.97
C LYS A 167 2.32 -18.68 44.08
N VAL A 168 1.87 -18.09 42.98
CA VAL A 168 1.17 -18.77 41.89
C VAL A 168 2.10 -19.85 41.31
N VAL A 169 1.66 -21.12 41.35
CA VAL A 169 2.29 -22.25 40.63
C VAL A 169 1.94 -22.17 39.15
#